data_AF-A0A5B7JCF4-F1
#
_entry.id   AF-A0A5B7JCF4-F1
#
_cell.length_a   1.000
_cell.length_b   1.000
_cell.length_c   1.000
_cell.angle_alpha   90.00
_cell.angle_beta   90.00
_cell.angle_gamma   90.00
#
_symmetry.space_group_name_H-M   'P 1'
#
loop_
_entity.id
_entity.type
_entity.pdbx_description
1 polymer ?
#
loop_
_entity_poly.entity_id
_entity_poly.type
_entity_poly.pdbx_seq_one_letter_code
_entity_poly.pdbx_strand_id
1 'polypeptide(L)'
;MILIFIEIQLESIWFHIYKRHVFRWVSNLDVLFFCRGGAFPKFDQRLDENNKGHQMLRKMGWGGSGLGVKEQGISDPVAAAEVRDSPQERFRGLGVPSAQTDPYEAFRKNKGQAFINRMKARAEEKF
;
A
#
# COMPACT_ATOMS: atom_id res chain seq x y z
N MET A 1 -47.88 -31.87 -22.36
CA MET A 1 -47.09 -30.65 -22.66
C MET A 1 -47.09 -29.64 -21.51
N ILE A 2 -48.17 -29.46 -20.74
CA ILE A 2 -48.23 -28.53 -19.59
C ILE A 2 -47.35 -28.97 -18.41
N LEU A 3 -47.20 -30.27 -18.16
CA LEU A 3 -46.41 -30.79 -17.04
C LEU A 3 -44.89 -30.52 -17.19
N ILE A 4 -44.36 -30.54 -18.42
CA ILE A 4 -42.93 -30.29 -18.71
C ILE A 4 -42.58 -28.81 -18.46
N PHE A 5 -43.54 -27.90 -18.65
CA PHE A 5 -43.32 -26.46 -18.50
C PHE A 5 -43.24 -26.03 -17.03
N ILE A 6 -43.93 -26.74 -16.13
CA ILE A 6 -43.90 -26.50 -14.68
C ILE A 6 -42.60 -27.03 -14.06
N GLU A 7 -42.12 -28.18 -14.54
CA GLU A 7 -40.90 -28.82 -14.03
C GLU A 7 -39.63 -28.02 -14.39
N ILE A 8 -39.58 -27.42 -15.59
CA ILE A 8 -38.52 -26.48 -16.00
C ILE A 8 -38.52 -25.19 -15.16
N GLN A 9 -39.70 -24.71 -14.74
CA GLN A 9 -39.80 -23.51 -13.90
C GLN A 9 -39.31 -23.75 -12.45
N LEU A 10 -39.57 -24.94 -11.89
CA LEU A 10 -39.12 -25.27 -10.54
C LEU A 10 -37.59 -25.41 -10.45
N GLU A 11 -36.93 -26.03 -11.43
CA GLU A 11 -35.46 -26.12 -11.50
C GLU A 11 -34.79 -24.74 -11.63
N SER A 12 -35.38 -23.84 -12.40
CA SER A 12 -34.84 -22.48 -12.62
C SER A 12 -34.87 -21.63 -11.35
N ILE A 13 -35.92 -21.77 -10.53
CA ILE A 13 -36.08 -21.06 -9.26
C ILE A 13 -35.14 -21.67 -8.20
N TRP A 14 -35.01 -23.00 -8.17
CA TRP A 14 -34.09 -23.69 -7.27
C TRP A 14 -32.63 -23.32 -7.53
N PHE A 15 -32.23 -23.22 -8.81
CA PHE A 15 -30.89 -22.77 -9.21
C PHE A 15 -30.60 -21.32 -8.82
N HIS A 16 -31.62 -20.43 -8.87
CA HIS A 16 -31.49 -19.03 -8.47
C HIS A 16 -31.39 -18.85 -6.94
N ILE A 17 -32.15 -19.63 -6.17
CA ILE A 17 -32.12 -19.59 -4.70
C ILE A 17 -30.81 -20.20 -4.17
N TYR A 18 -30.36 -21.31 -4.75
CA TYR A 18 -29.13 -21.99 -4.32
C TYR A 18 -27.87 -21.15 -4.62
N LYS A 19 -27.79 -20.50 -5.80
CA LYS A 19 -26.69 -19.57 -6.11
C LYS A 19 -26.62 -18.38 -5.15
N ARG A 20 -27.76 -17.88 -4.68
CA ARG A 20 -27.80 -16.73 -3.76
C ARG A 20 -27.31 -17.10 -2.35
N HIS A 21 -27.45 -18.37 -1.95
CA HIS A 21 -27.06 -18.85 -0.63
C HIS A 21 -25.61 -19.33 -0.54
N VAL A 22 -25.07 -19.96 -1.60
CA VAL A 22 -23.65 -20.38 -1.65
C VAL A 22 -22.71 -19.18 -1.81
N PHE A 23 -23.12 -18.15 -2.55
CA PHE A 23 -22.30 -16.93 -2.74
C PHE A 23 -22.17 -16.08 -1.46
N ARG A 24 -23.08 -16.24 -0.50
CA ARG A 24 -23.01 -15.62 0.84
C ARG A 24 -22.01 -16.32 1.78
N TRP A 25 -21.70 -17.59 1.51
CA TRP A 25 -20.77 -18.38 2.32
C TRP A 25 -19.32 -18.36 1.78
N VAL A 26 -19.12 -18.12 0.47
CA VAL A 26 -17.80 -17.79 -0.11
C VAL A 26 -17.63 -16.27 -0.25
N SER A 27 -17.97 -15.54 0.80
CA SER A 27 -17.63 -14.10 0.92
C SER A 27 -17.27 -13.72 2.36
N ASN A 28 -17.13 -14.70 3.27
CA ASN A 28 -16.74 -14.52 4.66
C ASN A 28 -15.32 -15.07 4.98
N LEU A 29 -14.52 -15.38 3.95
CA LEU A 29 -13.11 -15.77 4.11
C LEU A 29 -12.11 -14.71 3.60
N ASP A 30 -12.58 -13.53 3.15
CA ASP A 30 -11.74 -12.43 2.64
C ASP A 30 -11.54 -11.28 3.65
N VAL A 31 -11.63 -11.56 4.96
CA VAL A 31 -11.36 -10.53 6.01
C VAL A 31 -9.86 -10.40 6.32
N LEU A 32 -9.00 -11.21 5.69
CA LEU A 32 -7.55 -11.21 5.96
C LEU A 32 -6.68 -10.75 4.78
N PHE A 33 -7.27 -10.11 3.75
CA PHE A 33 -6.50 -9.64 2.60
C PHE A 33 -7.04 -8.33 1.99
N PHE A 34 -7.33 -7.33 2.83
CA PHE A 34 -7.68 -5.98 2.36
C PHE A 34 -6.92 -4.87 3.10
N CYS A 35 -5.58 -4.92 3.06
CA CYS A 35 -4.75 -3.73 3.09
C CYS A 35 -4.23 -3.48 1.67
N ARG A 36 -5.14 -3.24 0.73
CA ARG A 36 -4.81 -2.79 -0.62
C ARG A 36 -4.46 -1.30 -0.55
N GLY A 37 -3.16 -1.02 -0.47
CA GLY A 37 -2.50 0.22 -0.91
C GLY A 37 -3.30 1.52 -0.77
N GLY A 38 -3.66 1.88 0.46
CA GLY A 38 -4.20 3.21 0.75
C GLY A 38 -3.13 4.25 0.48
N ALA A 39 -3.30 5.05 -0.59
CA ALA A 39 -2.56 6.28 -0.73
C ALA A 39 -2.80 7.11 0.54
N PHE A 40 -1.72 7.39 1.29
CA PHE A 40 -1.81 8.26 2.44
C PHE A 40 -2.45 9.58 2.01
N PRO A 41 -3.46 10.10 2.74
CA PRO A 41 -4.02 11.40 2.42
C PRO A 41 -2.87 12.41 2.41
N LYS A 42 -2.73 13.15 1.30
CA LYS A 42 -1.75 14.22 1.21
C LYS A 42 -2.06 15.22 2.32
N PHE A 43 -1.09 15.44 3.21
CA PHE A 43 -1.25 16.25 4.41
C PHE A 43 -1.38 17.77 4.12
N ASP A 44 -1.44 18.17 2.85
CA ASP A 44 -1.48 19.58 2.42
C ASP A 44 -2.86 20.24 2.62
N GLN A 45 -3.89 19.49 2.99
CA GLN A 45 -5.22 20.06 3.25
C GLN A 45 -5.34 20.50 4.71
N ARG A 46 -5.22 21.81 4.90
CA ARG A 46 -5.57 22.52 6.14
C ARG A 46 -6.95 22.06 6.64
N LEU A 47 -7.11 21.92 7.96
CA LEU A 47 -8.34 21.46 8.59
C LEU A 47 -9.55 22.33 8.19
N ASP A 48 -10.51 21.74 7.52
CA ASP A 48 -11.74 22.39 7.07
C ASP A 48 -12.71 22.71 8.23
N GLU A 49 -13.56 23.73 8.06
CA GLU A 49 -14.50 24.24 9.07
C GLU A 49 -15.64 23.27 9.37
N ASN A 50 -15.97 22.40 8.41
CA ASN A 50 -16.92 21.30 8.62
C ASN A 50 -16.33 20.18 9.52
N ASN A 51 -15.02 20.19 9.75
CA ASN A 51 -14.39 19.19 10.61
C ASN A 51 -14.72 19.48 12.09
N LYS A 52 -15.27 18.48 12.80
CA LYS A 52 -15.57 18.58 14.24
C LYS A 52 -14.33 18.94 15.06
N GLY A 53 -13.15 18.43 14.70
CA GLY A 53 -11.88 18.77 15.33
C GLY A 53 -11.50 20.24 15.14
N HIS A 54 -11.71 20.80 13.94
CA HIS A 54 -11.52 22.23 13.69
C HIS A 54 -12.42 23.08 14.61
N GLN A 55 -13.71 22.74 14.68
CA GLN A 55 -14.68 23.46 15.52
C GLN A 55 -14.33 23.39 17.01
N MET A 56 -13.89 22.23 17.49
CA MET A 56 -13.46 22.07 18.87
C MET A 56 -12.19 22.89 19.16
N LEU A 57 -11.20 22.88 18.27
CA LEU A 57 -9.98 23.69 18.44
C LEU A 57 -10.31 25.18 18.48
N ARG A 58 -11.17 25.66 17.58
CA ARG A 58 -11.66 27.05 17.60
C ARG A 58 -12.33 27.41 18.93
N LYS A 59 -13.18 26.52 19.46
CA LYS A 59 -13.84 26.73 20.77
C LYS A 59 -12.86 26.78 21.93
N MET A 60 -11.75 26.05 21.84
CA MET A 60 -10.66 26.11 22.83
C MET A 60 -9.74 27.34 22.66
N GLY A 61 -10.06 28.26 21.74
CA GLY A 61 -9.31 29.50 21.51
C GLY A 61 -8.19 29.37 20.47
N TRP A 62 -8.16 28.30 19.66
CA TRP A 62 -7.16 28.17 18.60
C TRP A 62 -7.45 29.12 17.42
N GLY A 63 -6.47 29.97 17.10
CA GLY A 63 -6.56 30.98 16.03
C GLY A 63 -6.36 30.44 14.61
N GLY A 64 -5.89 29.20 14.45
CA GLY A 64 -5.54 28.61 13.15
C GLY A 64 -4.07 28.80 12.72
N SER A 65 -3.22 29.12 13.69
CA SER A 65 -1.74 29.22 13.61
C SER A 65 -1.11 28.07 14.43
N GLY A 66 0.19 28.14 14.73
CA GLY A 66 0.87 27.22 15.63
C GLY A 66 0.21 27.14 17.02
N LEU A 67 0.29 25.97 17.67
CA LEU A 67 -0.24 25.78 19.03
C LEU A 67 0.71 26.38 20.10
N GLY A 68 0.16 26.75 21.25
CA GLY A 68 0.92 27.28 22.40
C GLY A 68 0.66 28.75 22.68
N VAL A 69 1.10 29.22 23.85
CA VAL A 69 0.81 30.59 24.36
C VAL A 69 1.29 31.69 23.41
N LYS A 70 2.36 31.43 22.65
CA LYS A 70 2.94 32.37 21.68
C LYS A 70 2.85 31.84 20.25
N GLU A 71 1.94 30.88 20.00
CA GLU A 71 1.81 30.20 18.71
C GLU A 71 3.11 29.57 18.19
N GLN A 72 4.02 29.21 19.10
CA GLN A 72 5.35 28.69 18.77
C GLN A 72 5.35 27.25 18.24
N GLY A 73 4.20 26.59 18.32
CA GLY A 73 4.02 25.23 17.83
C GLY A 73 4.09 25.17 16.31
N ILE A 74 4.32 23.96 15.82
CA ILE A 74 4.39 23.69 14.39
C ILE A 74 3.00 23.93 13.75
N SER A 75 2.96 24.69 12.66
CA SER A 75 1.73 24.97 11.89
C SER A 75 1.40 23.85 10.91
N ASP A 76 2.40 23.38 10.18
CA ASP A 76 2.26 22.40 9.12
C ASP A 76 2.75 21.03 9.56
N PRO A 77 2.07 19.94 9.20
CA PRO A 77 2.48 18.60 9.61
C PRO A 77 3.89 18.29 9.13
N VAL A 78 4.69 17.70 10.02
CA VAL A 78 6.05 17.27 9.68
C VAL A 78 5.96 16.09 8.71
N ALA A 79 6.69 16.18 7.59
CA ALA A 79 6.77 15.08 6.64
C ALA A 79 7.37 13.84 7.32
N ALA A 80 6.77 12.68 7.07
CA ALA A 80 7.36 11.42 7.47
C ALA A 80 8.70 11.21 6.73
N ALA A 81 9.65 10.57 7.40
CA ALA A 81 10.90 10.14 6.76
C ALA A 81 10.62 9.11 5.65
N GLU A 82 11.59 8.89 4.77
CA GLU A 82 11.47 7.86 3.72
C GLU A 82 11.16 6.50 4.37
N VAL A 83 10.10 5.85 3.90
CA VAL A 83 9.82 4.47 4.29
C VAL A 83 10.65 3.58 3.38
N ARG A 84 11.49 2.71 3.97
CA ARG A 84 12.33 1.77 3.21
C ARG A 84 11.48 0.60 2.72
N ASP A 85 10.78 0.79 1.62
CA ASP A 85 9.94 -0.25 1.00
C ASP A 85 10.73 -1.22 0.12
N SER A 86 11.94 -0.83 -0.28
CA SER A 86 12.77 -1.67 -1.13
C SER A 86 13.28 -2.91 -0.33
N PRO A 87 13.08 -4.14 -0.84
CA PRO A 87 13.47 -5.37 -0.16
C PRO A 87 14.94 -5.42 0.27
N GLN A 88 15.82 -4.73 -0.45
CA GLN A 88 17.25 -4.66 -0.19
C GLN A 88 17.61 -3.62 0.88
N GLU A 89 16.71 -2.66 1.14
CA GLU A 89 16.96 -1.49 1.98
C GLU A 89 16.32 -1.61 3.35
N ARG A 90 15.25 -2.41 3.47
CA ARG A 90 14.50 -2.62 4.71
C ARG A 90 15.33 -3.16 5.88
N PHE A 91 16.46 -3.82 5.60
CA PHE A 91 17.35 -4.39 6.61
C PHE A 91 18.63 -3.56 6.82
N ARG A 92 18.77 -2.43 6.13
CA ARG A 92 19.95 -1.57 6.29
C ARG A 92 19.87 -0.76 7.58
N GLY A 93 21.02 -0.60 8.23
CA GLY A 93 21.15 0.21 9.45
C GLY A 93 20.83 1.68 9.23
N LEU A 94 20.50 2.39 10.31
CA LEU A 94 20.36 3.84 10.29
C LEU A 94 21.70 4.49 9.91
N GLY A 95 21.66 5.54 9.08
CA GLY A 95 22.85 6.27 8.65
C GLY A 95 23.65 5.63 7.51
N VAL A 96 23.25 4.47 6.99
CA VAL A 96 23.85 3.92 5.76
C VAL A 96 23.35 4.74 4.57
N PRO A 97 24.22 5.46 3.83
CA PRO A 97 23.79 6.21 2.66
C PRO A 97 23.22 5.25 1.63
N SER A 98 22.05 5.57 1.07
CA SER A 98 21.42 4.81 -0.02
C SER A 98 22.32 4.62 -1.25
N ALA A 99 23.39 5.42 -1.38
CA ALA A 99 24.39 5.38 -2.44
C ALA A 99 25.75 4.72 -2.09
N GLN A 100 26.04 4.44 -0.80
CA GLN A 100 27.36 3.91 -0.40
C GLN A 100 27.33 2.38 -0.42
N THR A 101 27.80 1.79 -1.52
CA THR A 101 28.11 0.35 -1.55
C THR A 101 29.31 0.09 -0.66
N ASP A 102 29.20 -0.86 0.28
CA ASP A 102 30.35 -1.33 1.07
C ASP A 102 31.52 -1.66 0.11
N PRO A 103 32.74 -1.14 0.34
CA PRO A 103 33.92 -1.42 -0.49
C PRO A 103 34.10 -2.92 -0.79
N TYR A 104 33.75 -3.81 0.14
CA TYR A 104 33.83 -5.25 -0.04
C TYR A 104 32.76 -5.80 -1.01
N GLU A 105 31.50 -5.36 -0.87
CA GLU A 105 30.40 -5.69 -1.80
C GLU A 105 30.71 -5.20 -3.22
N ALA A 106 31.24 -3.98 -3.36
CA ALA A 106 31.65 -3.41 -4.64
C ALA A 106 32.76 -4.24 -5.30
N PHE A 107 33.77 -4.65 -4.52
CA PHE A 107 34.84 -5.52 -4.99
C PHE A 107 34.31 -6.88 -5.46
N ARG A 108 33.44 -7.51 -4.67
CA ARG A 108 32.81 -8.79 -5.01
C ARG A 108 32.03 -8.70 -6.32
N LYS A 109 31.21 -7.66 -6.49
CA LYS A 109 30.44 -7.43 -7.72
C LYS A 109 31.37 -7.17 -8.89
N ASN A 110 32.35 -6.29 -8.76
CA ASN A 110 33.27 -5.92 -9.85
C ASN A 110 34.07 -7.14 -10.37
N LYS A 111 34.64 -7.96 -9.48
CA LYS A 111 35.41 -9.15 -9.87
C LYS A 111 34.54 -10.27 -10.44
N GLY A 112 33.33 -10.47 -9.90
CA GLY A 112 32.38 -11.47 -10.41
C GLY A 112 31.82 -11.13 -11.79
N GLN A 113 31.54 -9.84 -12.04
CA GLN A 113 30.96 -9.37 -13.30
C GLN A 113 31.85 -9.64 -14.51
N ALA A 114 33.17 -9.49 -14.37
CA ALA A 114 34.10 -9.78 -15.46
C ALA A 114 34.02 -11.23 -15.94
N PHE A 115 33.80 -12.19 -15.03
CA PHE A 115 33.63 -13.60 -15.38
C PHE A 115 32.27 -13.89 -16.02
N ILE A 116 31.20 -13.35 -15.43
CA ILE A 116 29.83 -13.49 -15.94
C ILE A 116 29.73 -12.93 -17.36
N ASN A 117 30.28 -11.74 -17.61
CA ASN A 117 30.25 -11.10 -18.93
C ASN A 117 30.98 -11.93 -20.00
N ARG A 118 32.12 -12.52 -19.65
CA ARG A 118 32.86 -13.41 -20.57
C ARG A 118 32.10 -14.68 -20.90
N MET A 119 31.39 -15.25 -19.93
CA MET A 119 30.56 -16.43 -20.15
C MET A 119 29.30 -16.11 -20.97
N LYS A 120 28.68 -14.96 -20.70
CA LYS A 120 27.49 -14.49 -21.41
C LYS A 120 27.79 -14.18 -22.88
N ALA A 121 28.90 -13.48 -23.17
CA ALA A 121 29.32 -13.20 -24.54
C ALA A 121 29.56 -14.48 -25.37
N ARG A 122 30.19 -15.52 -24.79
CA ARG A 122 30.36 -16.81 -25.47
C ARG A 122 29.06 -17.58 -25.70
N ALA A 123 28.05 -17.35 -24.86
CA ALA A 123 26.75 -17.99 -25.02
C ALA A 123 25.93 -17.31 -26.14
N GLU A 124 26.06 -15.99 -26.29
CA GLU A 124 25.40 -15.20 -27.33
C GLU A 124 25.94 -15.50 -28.75
N GLU A 125 27.22 -15.82 -28.90
CA GLU A 125 27.83 -16.22 -30.19
C GLU A 125 27.36 -17.59 -30.72
N LYS A 126 26.67 -18.39 -29.90
CA LYS A 126 26.19 -19.73 -30.28
C LYS A 126 24.73 -19.76 -30.77
N PHE A 127 24.07 -18.60 -30.84
CA PHE A 127 22.73 -18.42 -31.41
C PHE A 127 22.80 -17.47 -32.60
#